data_AF-A0A9C7Q5A4-F1
#
_entry.id   AF-A0A9C7Q5A4-F1
#
_cell.length_a   1.000
_cell.length_b   1.000
_cell.length_c   1.000
_cell.angle_alpha   90.00
_cell.angle_beta   90.00
_cell.angle_gamma   90.00
#
_symmetry.space_group_name_H-M   'P 1'
#
loop_
_entity.id
_entity.type
_entity.pdbx_description
1 polymer ?
#
loop_
_entity_poly.entity_id
_entity_poly.type
_entity_poly.pdbx_seq_one_letter_code
_entity_poly.pdbx_strand_id
1 'polypeptide(L)'
;MDPTTNSLSTCCICFEEFRQLLTLLPCEHARICHFCVCHLTELKCPICRQPVETAVLSFQLSVDKRAWKESQSCSLKSKISLANLIQYRNQRSKEIVQQVYQVSIIGSSSVRFRSVAQHLQGQHVLPRLSSSLAELLEKKIETSTIQKESADFIEALHILDGVEKWNARYFPNCNIENHFIRLHCYPFWEWLRILRGSGTPDVILPDVVVTCVSPKNKKSLSESLEMQKIMHRCYQLHHRTFQSIWLLLTSAECFETDRKLSLRLASNMVEKPNVILWVDENASLHKYRELGKQVLESCLKSRNQSIRNRDPINQYPIWDIGQMVLTT
;
A
#
# COMPACT_ATOMS: atom_id res chain seq x y z
N MET A 1 -19.93 36.12 1.18
CA MET A 1 -19.84 34.97 2.11
C MET A 1 -18.84 35.36 3.17
N ASP A 2 -19.29 35.56 4.40
CA ASP A 2 -18.39 35.88 5.51
C ASP A 2 -17.47 34.69 5.82
N PRO A 3 -16.14 34.85 5.74
CA PRO A 3 -15.19 33.76 6.01
C PRO A 3 -15.06 33.43 7.51
N THR A 4 -15.84 34.06 8.39
CA THR A 4 -15.70 33.98 9.85
C THR A 4 -16.69 33.06 10.54
N THR A 5 -17.72 32.55 9.85
CA THR A 5 -18.74 31.66 10.45
C THR A 5 -18.74 30.22 9.95
N ASN A 6 -17.91 29.88 8.97
CA ASN A 6 -17.80 28.50 8.48
C ASN A 6 -16.84 27.66 9.33
N SER A 7 -17.46 26.86 10.20
CA SER A 7 -16.98 25.61 10.80
C SER A 7 -15.48 25.52 11.07
N LEU A 8 -15.07 25.98 12.25
CA LEU A 8 -13.71 25.77 12.77
C LEU A 8 -13.29 24.28 12.83
N SER A 9 -14.21 23.35 12.56
CA SER A 9 -14.13 21.89 12.60
C SER A 9 -13.94 21.17 11.25
N THR A 10 -13.83 21.86 10.11
CA THR A 10 -13.64 21.19 8.80
C THR A 10 -12.17 21.01 8.41
N CYS A 11 -11.82 19.84 7.87
CA CYS A 11 -10.48 19.58 7.32
C CYS A 11 -10.29 20.27 5.96
N CYS A 12 -9.19 20.98 5.76
CA CYS A 12 -8.90 21.69 4.51
C CYS A 12 -8.53 20.79 3.31
N ILE A 13 -8.34 19.48 3.52
CA ILE A 13 -7.98 18.52 2.46
C ILE A 13 -9.21 17.73 1.98
N CYS A 14 -9.94 17.09 2.90
CA CYS A 14 -11.12 16.29 2.55
C CYS A 14 -12.45 17.04 2.71
N PHE A 15 -12.44 18.24 3.30
CA PHE A 15 -13.65 19.05 3.57
C PHE A 15 -14.67 18.39 4.50
N GLU A 16 -14.32 17.27 5.15
CA GLU A 16 -15.15 16.61 6.15
C GLU A 16 -15.03 17.31 7.50
N GLU A 17 -16.11 17.28 8.29
CA GLU A 17 -16.15 17.77 9.66
C GLU A 17 -15.54 16.75 10.63
N PHE A 18 -14.60 17.20 11.46
CA PHE A 18 -13.99 16.37 12.49
C PHE A 18 -14.02 17.07 13.85
N ARG A 19 -14.16 16.26 14.90
CA ARG A 19 -14.02 16.71 16.29
C ARG A 19 -12.58 17.05 16.65
N GLN A 20 -11.62 16.53 15.88
CA GLN A 20 -10.19 16.62 16.11
C GLN A 20 -9.51 17.16 14.87
N LEU A 21 -8.85 18.30 15.02
CA LEU A 21 -8.07 18.93 13.95
C LEU A 21 -6.66 19.21 14.44
N LEU A 22 -5.72 18.97 13.53
CA LEU A 22 -4.32 19.34 13.68
C LEU A 22 -4.07 20.67 12.99
N THR A 23 -3.42 21.58 13.70
CA THR A 23 -2.93 22.85 13.13
C THR A 23 -1.44 22.72 12.87
N LEU A 24 -1.02 22.96 11.63
CA LEU A 24 0.40 22.88 11.25
C LEU A 24 1.15 24.16 11.61
N LEU A 25 2.25 24.04 12.34
CA LEU A 25 3.11 25.15 12.74
C LEU A 25 4.38 25.23 11.87
N PRO A 26 4.91 26.45 11.60
CA PRO A 26 4.50 27.74 12.18
C PRO A 26 3.36 28.44 11.43
N CYS A 27 2.98 27.92 10.26
CA CYS A 27 2.17 28.68 9.31
C CYS A 27 0.69 28.83 9.67
N GLU A 28 0.16 27.94 10.52
CA GLU A 28 -1.23 27.87 10.99
C GLU A 28 -2.33 27.79 9.89
N HIS A 29 -1.97 27.82 8.61
CA HIS A 29 -2.91 27.81 7.48
C HIS A 29 -3.75 26.54 7.39
N ALA A 30 -3.20 25.40 7.79
CA ALA A 30 -3.81 24.10 7.53
C ALA A 30 -4.36 23.50 8.81
N ARG A 31 -5.70 23.42 8.86
CA ARG A 31 -6.44 22.55 9.78
C ARG A 31 -6.70 21.23 9.07
N ILE A 32 -5.94 20.22 9.45
CA ILE A 32 -5.96 18.92 8.80
C ILE A 32 -6.51 17.90 9.79
N CYS A 33 -7.38 17.00 9.34
CA CYS A 33 -7.79 15.90 10.19
C CYS A 33 -6.64 14.91 10.42
N HIS A 34 -6.76 14.07 11.44
CA HIS A 34 -5.74 13.07 11.77
C HIS A 34 -5.53 12.04 10.64
N PHE A 35 -6.50 11.79 9.76
CA PHE A 35 -6.26 10.98 8.55
C PHE A 35 -5.38 11.71 7.55
N CYS A 36 -5.79 12.91 7.14
CA CYS A 36 -5.11 13.67 6.10
C CYS A 36 -3.70 14.10 6.50
N VAL A 37 -3.39 14.30 7.78
CA VAL A 37 -2.01 14.58 8.22
C VAL A 37 -1.11 13.36 8.00
N CYS A 38 -1.63 12.14 8.19
CA CYS A 38 -0.91 10.91 7.86
C CYS A 38 -0.69 10.74 6.35
N HIS A 39 -1.35 11.51 5.49
CA HIS A 39 -1.08 11.53 4.04
C HIS A 39 0.08 12.48 3.65
N LEU A 40 0.59 13.29 4.57
CA LEU A 40 1.71 14.18 4.28
C LEU A 40 3.00 13.39 4.08
N THR A 41 3.62 13.53 2.92
CA THR A 41 4.89 12.89 2.58
C THR A 41 6.09 13.82 2.76
N GLU A 42 5.83 15.12 2.91
CA GLU A 42 6.85 16.16 3.08
C GLU A 42 6.59 16.94 4.37
N LEU A 43 7.66 17.49 4.95
CA LEU A 43 7.61 18.44 6.07
C LEU A 43 7.20 19.83 5.59
N LYS A 44 6.10 19.94 4.84
CA LYS A 44 5.60 21.18 4.27
C LYS A 44 4.09 21.27 4.36
N CYS A 45 3.60 22.49 4.57
CA CYS A 45 2.18 22.79 4.55
C CYS A 45 1.60 22.56 3.14
N PRO A 46 0.48 21.84 2.98
CA PRO A 46 -0.12 21.59 1.66
C PRO A 46 -0.68 22.86 1.01
N ILE A 47 -0.98 23.90 1.80
CA ILE A 47 -1.55 25.17 1.34
C ILE A 47 -0.44 26.16 0.96
N CYS A 48 0.36 26.61 1.94
CA CYS A 48 1.36 27.65 1.72
C CYS A 48 2.76 27.11 1.38
N ARG A 49 2.96 25.79 1.40
CA ARG A 49 4.25 25.12 1.15
C ARG A 49 5.40 25.49 2.09
N GLN A 50 5.13 26.29 3.13
CA GLN A 50 6.11 26.58 4.17
C GLN A 50 6.53 25.29 4.89
N PRO A 51 7.80 25.18 5.34
CA PRO A 51 8.25 24.07 6.17
C PRO A 51 7.39 23.93 7.42
N VAL A 52 7.07 22.69 7.78
CA VAL A 52 6.26 22.35 8.96
C VAL A 52 7.06 21.44 9.86
N GLU A 53 7.29 21.90 11.08
CA GLU A 53 8.04 21.14 12.09
C GLU A 53 7.09 20.36 13.00
N THR A 54 6.02 21.02 13.44
CA THR A 54 5.10 20.48 14.45
C THR A 54 3.65 20.63 14.02
N ALA A 55 2.82 19.72 14.51
CA ALA A 55 1.37 19.76 14.41
C ALA A 55 0.79 19.82 15.83
N VAL A 56 -0.13 20.75 16.06
CA VAL A 56 -0.85 20.88 17.34
C VAL A 56 -2.20 20.23 17.20
N LEU A 57 -2.46 19.17 17.97
CA LEU A 57 -3.76 18.53 18.01
C LEU A 57 -4.66 19.34 18.95
N SER A 58 -5.87 19.64 18.48
CA SER A 58 -6.88 20.35 19.26
C SER A 58 -8.15 19.51 19.35
N PHE A 59 -8.60 19.27 20.58
CA PHE A 59 -9.84 18.54 20.86
C PHE A 59 -10.96 19.53 21.14
N GLN A 60 -12.00 19.49 20.31
CA GLN A 60 -13.28 20.07 20.69
C GLN A 60 -14.06 18.99 21.43
N LEU A 61 -13.98 19.00 22.77
CA LEU A 61 -14.93 18.31 23.60
C LEU A 61 -16.30 18.95 23.31
N SER A 62 -17.17 18.22 22.63
CA SER A 62 -18.55 18.63 22.45
C SER A 62 -19.23 18.58 23.82
N VAL A 63 -19.08 19.64 24.60
CA VAL A 63 -19.85 19.81 25.83
C VAL A 63 -21.31 19.91 25.38
N ASP A 64 -22.13 18.97 25.84
CA ASP A 64 -23.57 19.00 25.62
C ASP A 64 -24.09 20.39 26.00
N LYS A 65 -24.58 21.12 24.99
CA LYS A 65 -24.92 22.56 25.07
C LYS A 65 -25.98 22.91 26.12
N ARG A 66 -26.53 21.92 26.84
CA ARG A 66 -27.63 22.10 27.79
C ARG A 66 -27.21 22.22 29.26
N ALA A 67 -25.96 21.91 29.62
CA ALA A 67 -25.61 21.84 31.05
C ALA A 67 -24.63 22.90 31.56
N TRP A 68 -23.80 23.52 30.72
CA TRP A 68 -22.66 24.31 31.22
C TRP A 68 -22.75 25.77 30.77
N LYS A 69 -23.33 26.60 31.64
CA LYS A 69 -22.97 28.02 31.70
C LYS A 69 -21.77 28.13 32.66
N GLU A 70 -20.69 28.75 32.18
CA GLU A 70 -19.57 29.32 32.96
C GLU A 70 -18.32 28.48 33.29
N SER A 71 -18.21 27.20 32.93
CA SER A 71 -16.93 26.49 33.09
C SER A 71 -15.99 26.76 31.90
N GLN A 72 -14.83 27.40 32.16
CA GLN A 72 -13.74 27.60 31.19
C GLN A 72 -13.47 26.32 30.37
N SER A 73 -13.55 26.44 29.04
CA SER A 73 -13.22 25.36 28.12
C SER A 73 -11.73 25.02 28.21
N CYS A 74 -11.37 24.00 28.98
CA CYS A 74 -10.01 23.48 29.01
C CYS A 74 -9.75 22.71 27.71
N SER A 75 -9.13 23.34 26.72
CA SER A 75 -8.69 22.65 25.50
C SER A 75 -7.36 21.95 25.79
N LEU A 76 -7.36 20.62 25.83
CA LEU A 76 -6.12 19.83 25.77
C LEU A 76 -5.47 20.08 24.40
N LYS A 77 -4.19 20.47 24.42
CA LYS A 77 -3.36 20.69 23.23
C LYS A 77 -2.06 19.90 23.36
N SER A 78 -1.94 18.81 22.62
CA SER A 78 -0.64 18.17 22.38
C SER A 78 0.08 18.81 21.19
N LYS A 79 1.40 18.94 21.31
CA LYS A 79 2.29 19.26 20.19
C LYS A 79 3.00 18.00 19.75
N ILE A 80 3.02 17.76 18.44
CA ILE A 80 3.59 16.54 17.86
C ILE A 80 4.54 16.92 16.75
N SER A 81 5.73 16.32 16.74
CA SER A 81 6.70 16.47 15.64
C SER A 81 6.16 15.77 14.39
N LEU A 82 6.00 16.52 13.29
CA LEU A 82 5.53 15.96 12.02
C LEU A 82 6.56 14.98 11.44
N ALA A 83 7.86 15.24 11.66
CA ALA A 83 8.94 14.33 11.28
C ALA A 83 8.82 12.98 11.99
N ASN A 84 8.58 13.00 13.31
CA ASN A 84 8.42 11.77 14.08
C ASN A 84 7.17 11.01 13.65
N LEU A 85 6.07 11.71 13.34
CA LEU A 85 4.85 11.10 12.84
C LEU A 85 5.06 10.41 11.48
N ILE A 86 5.69 11.10 10.53
CA ILE A 86 6.02 10.55 9.22
C ILE A 86 6.94 9.34 9.37
N GLN A 87 8.00 9.47 10.19
CA GLN A 87 8.93 8.37 10.48
C GLN A 87 8.22 7.17 11.08
N TYR A 88 7.37 7.37 12.09
CA TYR A 88 6.60 6.32 12.73
C TYR A 88 5.67 5.62 11.74
N ARG A 89 4.89 6.38 10.97
CA ARG A 89 4.03 5.84 9.90
C ARG A 89 4.82 4.98 8.92
N ASN A 90 5.96 5.49 8.44
CA ASN A 90 6.79 4.80 7.46
C ASN A 90 7.40 3.52 8.02
N GLN A 91 7.85 3.56 9.27
CA GLN A 91 8.36 2.40 10.00
C GLN A 91 7.27 1.33 10.12
N ARG A 92 6.07 1.72 10.55
CA ARG A 92 4.90 0.86 10.69
C ARG A 92 4.48 0.24 9.35
N SER A 93 4.42 1.03 8.28
CA SER A 93 4.15 0.54 6.92
C SER A 93 5.21 -0.49 6.47
N LYS A 94 6.50 -0.25 6.77
CA LYS A 94 7.59 -1.18 6.44
C LYS A 94 7.45 -2.52 7.18
N GLU A 95 7.10 -2.50 8.47
CA GLU A 95 6.87 -3.71 9.26
C GLU A 95 5.74 -4.56 8.68
N ILE A 96 4.60 -3.94 8.34
CA ILE A 96 3.47 -4.66 7.74
C ILE A 96 3.87 -5.26 6.40
N VAL A 97 4.57 -4.49 5.56
CA VAL A 97 5.02 -4.97 4.25
C VAL A 97 6.03 -6.11 4.36
N GLN A 98 6.88 -6.12 5.39
CA GLN A 98 7.78 -7.25 5.63
C GLN A 98 7.01 -8.55 5.90
N GLN A 99 5.81 -8.46 6.50
CA GLN A 99 4.99 -9.61 6.83
C GLN A 99 3.96 -9.98 5.74
N VAL A 100 3.68 -9.06 4.81
CA VAL A 100 2.64 -9.21 3.79
C VAL A 100 3.23 -9.06 2.40
N TYR A 101 3.12 -10.09 1.56
CA TYR A 101 3.53 -10.01 0.16
C TYR A 101 2.68 -9.00 -0.60
N GLN A 102 3.34 -8.08 -1.28
CA GLN A 102 2.70 -7.04 -2.06
C GLN A 102 2.68 -7.46 -3.53
N VAL A 103 1.50 -7.56 -4.12
CA VAL A 103 1.33 -7.98 -5.51
C VAL A 103 0.49 -6.94 -6.23
N SER A 104 0.98 -6.43 -7.36
CA SER A 104 0.23 -5.48 -8.19
C SER A 104 -0.23 -6.13 -9.47
N ILE A 105 -1.54 -6.20 -9.68
CA ILE A 105 -2.16 -6.59 -10.94
C ILE A 105 -2.40 -5.33 -11.77
N ILE A 106 -1.80 -5.27 -12.94
CA ILE A 106 -1.87 -4.09 -13.81
C ILE A 106 -2.31 -4.46 -15.23
N GLY A 107 -2.84 -3.49 -15.95
CA GLY A 107 -3.19 -3.68 -17.34
C GLY A 107 -3.55 -2.39 -18.06
N SER A 108 -3.64 -2.50 -19.38
CA SER A 108 -4.22 -1.45 -20.23
C SER A 108 -5.69 -1.23 -19.86
N SER A 109 -6.19 -0.01 -20.03
CA SER A 109 -7.63 0.29 -19.86
C SER A 109 -8.51 -0.52 -20.80
N SER A 110 -7.94 -1.06 -21.87
CA SER A 110 -8.62 -1.93 -22.83
C SER A 110 -8.73 -3.40 -22.40
N VAL A 111 -8.17 -3.78 -21.25
CA VAL A 111 -8.14 -5.16 -20.74
C VAL A 111 -8.95 -5.27 -19.45
N ARG A 112 -9.71 -6.35 -19.28
CA ARG A 112 -10.55 -6.59 -18.10
C ARG A 112 -9.78 -7.15 -16.90
N PHE A 113 -8.62 -6.58 -16.57
CA PHE A 113 -7.71 -7.08 -15.53
C PHE A 113 -8.31 -7.06 -14.11
N ARG A 114 -9.30 -6.20 -13.84
CA ARG A 114 -9.99 -6.16 -12.53
C ARG A 114 -10.67 -7.48 -12.17
N SER A 115 -11.20 -8.17 -13.18
CA SER A 115 -11.83 -9.49 -12.98
C SER A 115 -10.81 -10.50 -12.45
N VAL A 116 -9.56 -10.47 -12.92
CA VAL A 116 -8.49 -11.36 -12.45
C VAL A 116 -8.24 -11.17 -10.96
N ALA A 117 -8.15 -9.91 -10.51
CA ALA A 117 -7.96 -9.59 -9.09
C ALA A 117 -9.13 -10.11 -8.23
N GLN A 118 -10.36 -9.91 -8.70
CA GLN A 118 -11.57 -10.40 -8.01
C GLN A 118 -11.61 -11.93 -7.93
N HIS A 119 -11.26 -12.64 -9.00
CA HIS A 119 -11.22 -14.11 -8.99
C HIS A 119 -10.14 -14.65 -8.06
N LEU A 120 -8.94 -14.06 -8.07
CA LEU A 120 -7.87 -14.42 -7.13
C LEU A 120 -8.28 -14.18 -5.68
N GLN A 121 -8.83 -12.99 -5.37
CA GLN A 121 -9.33 -12.67 -4.03
C GLN A 121 -10.47 -13.60 -3.60
N GLY A 122 -11.40 -13.93 -4.51
CA GLY A 122 -12.53 -14.79 -4.24
C GLY A 122 -12.17 -16.27 -4.02
N GLN A 123 -11.06 -16.75 -4.61
CA GLN A 123 -10.54 -18.10 -4.35
C GLN A 123 -9.75 -18.20 -3.06
N HIS A 124 -9.15 -17.09 -2.66
CA HIS A 124 -8.20 -17.01 -1.56
C HIS A 124 -8.66 -15.99 -0.52
N VAL A 125 -9.98 -16.00 -0.28
CA VAL A 125 -10.63 -15.10 0.67
C VAL A 125 -9.93 -15.28 2.00
N LEU A 126 -9.44 -14.18 2.57
CA LEU A 126 -9.00 -14.21 3.95
C LEU A 126 -10.19 -14.72 4.76
N PRO A 127 -10.03 -15.82 5.54
CA PRO A 127 -11.04 -16.19 6.52
C PRO A 127 -11.40 -14.91 7.25
N ARG A 128 -12.71 -14.57 7.35
CA ARG A 128 -13.18 -13.32 7.96
C ARG A 128 -12.27 -13.05 9.14
N LEU A 129 -11.41 -12.05 9.01
CA LEU A 129 -10.37 -11.81 9.98
C LEU A 129 -11.13 -11.53 11.25
N SER A 130 -11.16 -12.49 12.17
CA SER A 130 -11.54 -12.19 13.54
C SER A 130 -10.67 -11.02 13.97
N SER A 131 -11.18 -10.17 14.86
CA SER A 131 -10.38 -9.14 15.52
C SER A 131 -8.99 -9.67 15.92
N SER A 132 -8.92 -10.97 16.22
CA SER A 132 -7.69 -11.75 16.45
C SER A 132 -6.57 -11.68 15.41
N LEU A 133 -6.75 -11.47 14.09
CA LEU A 133 -5.60 -11.34 13.17
C LEU A 133 -5.01 -9.93 13.19
N ALA A 134 -5.87 -8.91 13.22
CA ALA A 134 -5.43 -7.55 13.47
C ALA A 134 -4.73 -7.50 14.83
N GLU A 135 -5.33 -8.07 15.87
CA GLU A 135 -4.74 -8.24 17.20
C GLU A 135 -3.49 -9.13 17.18
N LEU A 136 -3.36 -10.15 16.32
CA LEU A 136 -2.14 -10.99 16.24
C LEU A 136 -0.99 -10.25 15.54
N LEU A 137 -1.28 -9.50 14.48
CA LEU A 137 -0.31 -8.65 13.82
C LEU A 137 0.10 -7.53 14.79
N GLU A 138 -0.86 -6.86 15.42
CA GLU A 138 -0.65 -5.86 16.47
C GLU A 138 0.14 -6.45 17.63
N LYS A 139 -0.25 -7.58 18.21
CA LYS A 139 0.45 -8.22 19.33
C LYS A 139 1.87 -8.66 18.95
N LYS A 140 2.08 -9.22 17.75
CA LYS A 140 3.43 -9.54 17.25
C LYS A 140 4.30 -8.30 17.10
N ILE A 141 3.70 -7.18 16.70
CA ILE A 141 4.39 -5.91 16.53
C ILE A 141 4.64 -5.25 17.89
N GLU A 142 3.66 -5.24 18.80
CA GLU A 142 3.78 -4.74 20.17
C GLU A 142 4.88 -5.46 20.94
N THR A 143 5.01 -6.78 20.75
CA THR A 143 6.12 -7.55 21.34
C THR A 143 7.49 -7.20 20.78
N SER A 144 7.55 -6.54 19.62
CA SER A 144 8.81 -6.27 18.92
C SER A 144 9.48 -4.94 19.30
N THR A 145 8.75 -3.85 19.62
CA THR A 145 9.41 -2.55 19.85
C THR A 145 8.50 -1.46 20.42
N ILE A 146 8.10 -1.53 21.69
CA ILE A 146 7.59 -0.32 22.39
C ILE A 146 8.24 -0.22 23.78
N GLN A 147 9.33 0.54 23.83
CA GLN A 147 9.83 1.10 25.09
C GLN A 147 8.80 2.11 25.61
N LYS A 148 8.48 2.01 26.90
CA LYS A 148 7.51 2.84 27.62
C LYS A 148 7.87 4.33 27.54
N GLU A 149 6.99 5.15 26.96
CA GLU A 149 7.01 6.61 27.15
C GLU A 149 5.60 7.18 27.43
N SER A 150 5.63 8.34 28.09
CA SER A 150 4.66 9.16 28.87
C SER A 150 3.18 9.24 28.47
N ALA A 151 2.37 9.93 29.31
CA ALA A 151 0.96 10.27 29.10
C ALA A 151 0.63 10.99 27.77
N ASP A 152 1.63 11.49 27.03
CA ASP A 152 1.50 11.94 25.64
C ASP A 152 1.05 10.81 24.69
N PHE A 153 1.18 9.56 25.13
CA PHE A 153 0.78 8.34 24.43
C PHE A 153 -0.73 8.23 24.18
N ILE A 154 -1.58 8.76 25.07
CA ILE A 154 -3.04 8.70 24.89
C ILE A 154 -3.51 9.71 23.82
N GLU A 155 -2.82 10.84 23.66
CA GLU A 155 -3.05 11.77 22.56
C GLU A 155 -2.46 11.25 21.24
N ALA A 156 -1.37 10.47 21.30
CA ALA A 156 -0.86 9.71 20.17
C ALA A 156 -1.89 8.69 19.65
N LEU A 157 -2.73 8.06 20.49
CA LEU A 157 -3.72 7.04 20.08
C LEU A 157 -4.69 7.47 18.95
N HIS A 158 -5.10 8.73 18.89
CA HIS A 158 -5.99 9.19 17.81
C HIS A 158 -5.26 9.41 16.49
N ILE A 159 -3.99 9.80 16.56
CA ILE A 159 -3.11 9.83 15.40
C ILE A 159 -2.71 8.41 15.01
N LEU A 160 -2.62 7.49 15.96
CA LEU A 160 -2.48 6.07 15.70
C LEU A 160 -3.68 5.52 14.92
N ASP A 161 -4.94 5.91 15.19
CA ASP A 161 -6.08 5.53 14.32
C ASP A 161 -5.90 6.06 12.88
N GLY A 162 -5.38 7.27 12.73
CA GLY A 162 -5.01 7.84 11.43
C GLY A 162 -3.94 7.02 10.70
N VAL A 163 -2.89 6.64 11.42
CA VAL A 163 -1.78 5.82 10.94
C VAL A 163 -2.26 4.40 10.62
N GLU A 164 -3.14 3.80 11.41
CA GLU A 164 -3.68 2.47 11.18
C GLU A 164 -4.60 2.45 9.95
N LYS A 165 -5.44 3.46 9.75
CA LYS A 165 -6.21 3.58 8.50
C LYS A 165 -5.34 3.83 7.28
N TRP A 166 -4.24 4.56 7.44
CA TRP A 166 -3.23 4.67 6.39
C TRP A 166 -2.59 3.30 6.09
N ASN A 167 -2.19 2.58 7.13
CA ASN A 167 -1.54 1.27 7.04
C ASN A 167 -2.44 0.16 6.54
N ALA A 168 -3.76 0.30 6.67
CA ALA A 168 -4.75 -0.63 6.15
C ALA A 168 -4.63 -0.85 4.62
N ARG A 169 -3.95 0.06 3.91
CA ARG A 169 -3.58 -0.09 2.50
C ARG A 169 -2.60 -1.25 2.27
N TYR A 170 -1.80 -1.62 3.26
CA TYR A 170 -0.79 -2.68 3.21
C TYR A 170 -1.26 -3.99 3.85
N PHE A 171 -2.35 -3.98 4.63
CA PHE A 171 -2.92 -5.19 5.24
C PHE A 171 -3.39 -6.19 4.21
N PRO A 172 -3.20 -7.51 4.45
CA PRO A 172 -3.53 -8.52 3.46
C PRO A 172 -5.01 -8.45 3.09
N ASN A 173 -5.31 -8.78 1.85
CA ASN A 173 -6.68 -8.98 1.37
C ASN A 173 -6.89 -10.39 0.75
N CYS A 174 -5.87 -11.24 0.84
CA CYS A 174 -5.81 -12.58 0.25
C CYS A 174 -4.88 -13.48 1.09
N ASN A 175 -5.17 -14.79 1.14
CA ASN A 175 -4.28 -15.82 1.70
C ASN A 175 -4.08 -16.98 0.72
N ILE A 176 -2.83 -17.16 0.26
CA ILE A 176 -2.44 -18.26 -0.63
C ILE A 176 -1.47 -19.15 0.14
N GLU A 177 -1.85 -20.42 0.34
CA GLU A 177 -1.01 -21.43 1.00
C GLU A 177 -0.40 -20.95 2.33
N ASN A 178 -1.23 -20.34 3.19
CA ASN A 178 -0.85 -19.77 4.50
C ASN A 178 0.05 -18.52 4.45
N HIS A 179 0.18 -17.88 3.29
CA HIS A 179 0.93 -16.63 3.15
C HIS A 179 -0.02 -15.45 2.95
N PHE A 180 0.23 -14.38 3.72
CA PHE A 180 -0.53 -13.15 3.63
C PHE A 180 -0.13 -12.35 2.39
N ILE A 181 -1.12 -12.07 1.54
CA ILE A 181 -0.93 -11.34 0.29
C ILE A 181 -1.87 -10.14 0.27
N ARG A 182 -1.30 -9.01 -0.13
CA ARG A 182 -2.03 -7.82 -0.55
C ARG A 182 -2.02 -7.76 -2.07
N LEU A 183 -3.18 -8.06 -2.67
CA LEU A 183 -3.44 -7.84 -4.08
C LEU A 183 -3.89 -6.39 -4.30
N HIS A 184 -3.12 -5.65 -5.08
CA HIS A 184 -3.50 -4.35 -5.62
C HIS A 184 -3.88 -4.47 -7.08
N CYS A 185 -4.70 -3.54 -7.58
CA CYS A 185 -5.20 -3.59 -8.94
C CYS A 185 -5.25 -2.18 -9.54
N TYR A 186 -4.41 -1.91 -10.54
CA TYR A 186 -4.24 -0.56 -11.09
C TYR A 186 -4.24 -0.55 -12.62
N PRO A 187 -4.89 0.42 -13.27
CA PRO A 187 -4.60 0.69 -14.67
C PRO A 187 -3.17 1.22 -14.82
N PHE A 188 -2.57 1.04 -16.00
CA PHE A 188 -1.20 1.49 -16.28
C PHE A 188 -0.90 2.95 -15.89
N TRP A 189 -1.81 3.89 -16.16
CA TRP A 189 -1.57 5.30 -15.83
C TRP A 189 -1.48 5.54 -14.32
N GLU A 190 -2.27 4.82 -13.52
CA GLU A 190 -2.25 4.93 -12.07
C GLU A 190 -1.00 4.27 -11.50
N TRP A 191 -0.60 3.13 -12.09
CA TRP A 191 0.67 2.50 -11.75
C TRP A 191 1.86 3.41 -12.03
N LEU A 192 1.90 4.08 -13.18
CA LEU A 192 2.92 5.09 -13.49
C LEU A 192 2.93 6.24 -12.49
N ARG A 193 1.76 6.67 -12.01
CA ARG A 193 1.66 7.70 -10.96
C ARG A 193 2.31 7.21 -9.66
N ILE A 194 2.06 5.95 -9.28
CA ILE A 194 2.69 5.32 -8.10
C ILE A 194 4.21 5.23 -8.28
N LEU A 195 4.68 4.76 -9.44
CA LEU A 195 6.11 4.69 -9.75
C LEU A 195 6.78 6.07 -9.80
N ARG A 196 6.10 7.12 -10.29
CA ARG A 196 6.67 8.49 -10.24
C ARG A 196 6.75 9.03 -8.82
N GLY A 197 5.84 8.61 -7.95
CA GLY A 197 5.95 8.85 -6.51
C GLY A 197 7.12 8.12 -5.86
N SER A 198 7.76 7.17 -6.56
CA SER A 198 8.87 6.34 -6.05
C SER A 198 10.19 7.07 -5.81
N GLY A 199 10.28 8.36 -6.13
CA GLY A 199 11.39 9.21 -5.70
C GLY A 199 11.41 9.53 -4.21
N THR A 200 10.42 9.08 -3.43
CA THR A 200 10.40 9.24 -1.97
C THR A 200 10.98 8.00 -1.28
N PRO A 201 11.72 8.16 -0.15
CA PRO A 201 12.39 7.06 0.57
C PRO A 201 11.44 5.97 1.12
N ASP A 202 10.14 6.13 0.93
CA ASP A 202 9.07 5.30 1.49
C ASP A 202 8.36 4.42 0.46
N VAL A 203 8.76 4.46 -0.81
CA VAL A 203 8.02 3.70 -1.81
C VAL A 203 8.29 2.21 -1.73
N ILE A 204 7.24 1.53 -1.30
CA ILE A 204 7.13 0.08 -1.28
C ILE A 204 6.81 -0.37 -2.71
N LEU A 205 7.85 -0.82 -3.41
CA LEU A 205 7.67 -1.58 -4.64
C LEU A 205 7.09 -2.97 -4.31
N PRO A 206 6.14 -3.48 -5.12
CA PRO A 206 5.56 -4.79 -4.90
C PRO A 206 6.58 -5.90 -5.11
N ASP A 207 6.38 -7.02 -4.44
CA ASP A 207 7.20 -8.22 -4.60
C ASP A 207 7.06 -8.80 -6.01
N VAL A 208 5.85 -8.75 -6.58
CA VAL A 208 5.51 -9.26 -7.92
C VAL A 208 4.55 -8.30 -8.64
N VAL A 209 4.76 -8.13 -9.95
CA VAL A 209 3.82 -7.43 -10.84
C VAL A 209 3.20 -8.42 -11.83
N VAL A 210 1.87 -8.51 -11.85
CA VAL A 210 1.10 -9.31 -12.81
C VAL A 210 0.55 -8.38 -13.89
N THR A 211 1.14 -8.41 -15.07
CA THR A 211 0.71 -7.60 -16.22
C THR A 211 -0.30 -8.37 -17.07
N CYS A 212 -1.55 -7.93 -17.06
CA CYS A 212 -2.60 -8.47 -17.91
C CYS A 212 -2.51 -7.88 -19.31
N VAL A 213 -2.38 -8.75 -20.31
CA VAL A 213 -2.19 -8.36 -21.71
C VAL A 213 -3.23 -9.04 -22.57
N SER A 214 -3.89 -8.28 -23.46
CA SER A 214 -4.68 -8.86 -24.54
C SER A 214 -3.81 -8.94 -25.80
N PRO A 215 -3.41 -10.15 -26.26
CA PRO A 215 -2.52 -10.30 -27.42
C PRO A 215 -3.18 -9.87 -28.73
N LYS A 216 -4.52 -9.94 -28.81
CA LYS A 216 -5.30 -9.45 -29.96
C LYS A 216 -5.29 -7.93 -30.06
N ASN A 217 -5.18 -7.25 -28.93
CA ASN A 217 -5.19 -5.80 -28.88
C ASN A 217 -3.75 -5.27 -28.99
N LYS A 218 -3.37 -4.83 -30.20
CA LYS A 218 -2.05 -4.24 -30.49
C LYS A 218 -1.68 -3.11 -29.51
N LYS A 219 -2.65 -2.29 -29.11
CA LYS A 219 -2.44 -1.20 -28.14
C LYS A 219 -2.11 -1.75 -26.76
N SER A 220 -2.90 -2.69 -26.25
CA SER A 220 -2.63 -3.34 -24.95
C SER A 220 -1.25 -3.96 -24.92
N LEU A 221 -0.86 -4.66 -25.98
CA LEU A 221 0.44 -5.30 -26.09
C LEU A 221 1.57 -4.26 -26.10
N SER A 222 1.46 -3.23 -26.94
CA SER A 222 2.45 -2.16 -27.04
C SER A 222 2.63 -1.43 -25.70
N GLU A 223 1.54 -1.09 -25.02
CA GLU A 223 1.58 -0.45 -23.70
C GLU A 223 2.22 -1.37 -22.65
N SER A 224 1.96 -2.68 -22.71
CA SER A 224 2.53 -3.66 -21.78
C SER A 224 4.04 -3.82 -21.96
N LEU A 225 4.53 -3.79 -23.21
CA LEU A 225 5.95 -3.81 -23.54
C LEU A 225 6.67 -2.56 -22.99
N GLU A 226 6.11 -1.38 -23.20
CA GLU A 226 6.69 -0.14 -22.66
C GLU A 226 6.62 -0.08 -21.14
N MET A 227 5.52 -0.56 -20.55
CA MET A 227 5.39 -0.64 -19.09
C MET A 227 6.44 -1.59 -18.49
N GLN A 228 6.70 -2.74 -19.13
CA GLN A 228 7.75 -3.67 -18.70
C GLN A 228 9.11 -2.97 -18.62
N LYS A 229 9.48 -2.21 -19.67
CA LYS A 229 10.70 -1.40 -19.72
C LYS A 229 10.81 -0.39 -18.59
N ILE A 230 9.73 0.34 -18.33
CA ILE A 230 9.68 1.34 -17.28
C ILE A 230 9.83 0.67 -15.90
N MET A 231 9.10 -0.41 -15.66
CA MET A 231 9.12 -1.12 -14.37
C MET A 231 10.48 -1.74 -14.09
N HIS A 232 11.08 -2.42 -15.06
CA HIS A 232 12.40 -3.02 -14.89
C HIS A 232 13.46 -1.96 -14.53
N ARG A 233 13.50 -0.84 -15.26
CA ARG A 233 14.40 0.28 -14.94
C ARG A 233 14.15 0.85 -13.54
N CYS A 234 12.88 1.02 -13.16
CA CYS A 234 12.53 1.49 -11.82
C CYS A 234 13.05 0.54 -10.73
N TYR A 235 12.84 -0.77 -10.87
CA TYR A 235 13.35 -1.76 -9.91
C TYR A 235 14.89 -1.78 -9.84
N GLN A 236 15.56 -1.64 -10.99
CA GLN A 236 17.03 -1.51 -11.04
C GLN A 236 17.53 -0.29 -10.27
N LEU A 237 16.89 0.88 -10.42
CA LEU A 237 17.23 2.11 -9.68
C LEU A 237 17.10 1.93 -8.16
N HIS A 238 16.19 1.06 -7.72
CA HIS A 238 15.99 0.73 -6.31
C HIS A 238 16.78 -0.51 -5.85
N HIS A 239 17.71 -1.03 -6.67
CA HIS A 239 18.50 -2.24 -6.40
C HIS A 239 17.65 -3.46 -6.02
N ARG A 240 16.46 -3.59 -6.61
CA ARG A 240 15.54 -4.71 -6.39
C ARG A 240 15.44 -5.57 -7.63
N THR A 241 15.21 -6.87 -7.43
CA THR A 241 14.90 -7.77 -8.53
C THR A 241 13.46 -7.57 -8.96
N PHE A 242 13.25 -7.36 -10.25
CA PHE A 242 11.92 -7.26 -10.83
C PHE A 242 11.36 -8.66 -11.09
N GLN A 243 10.30 -9.04 -10.35
CA GLN A 243 9.52 -10.25 -10.64
C GLN A 243 8.23 -9.86 -11.37
N SER A 244 8.08 -10.37 -12.57
CA SER A 244 7.00 -10.03 -13.49
C SER A 244 6.35 -11.28 -14.06
N ILE A 245 5.03 -11.33 -13.98
CA ILE A 245 4.19 -12.36 -14.58
C ILE A 245 3.37 -11.69 -15.66
N TRP A 246 3.44 -12.19 -16.87
CA TRP A 246 2.56 -11.77 -17.95
C TRP A 246 1.37 -12.71 -18.04
N LEU A 247 0.18 -12.16 -17.86
CA LEU A 247 -1.08 -12.88 -17.95
C LEU A 247 -1.74 -12.55 -19.29
N LEU A 248 -1.59 -13.46 -20.25
CA LEU A 248 -2.16 -13.32 -21.58
C LEU A 248 -3.62 -13.75 -21.56
N LEU A 249 -4.51 -12.77 -21.64
CA LEU A 249 -5.97 -12.98 -21.63
C LEU A 249 -6.46 -13.23 -23.05
N THR A 250 -7.00 -14.42 -23.28
CA THR A 250 -7.46 -14.87 -24.60
C THR A 250 -8.86 -15.45 -24.54
N SER A 251 -9.52 -15.58 -25.69
CA SER A 251 -10.74 -16.37 -25.83
C SER A 251 -10.39 -17.77 -26.31
N ALA A 252 -11.08 -18.81 -25.82
CA ALA A 252 -10.90 -20.22 -26.20
C ALA A 252 -10.65 -20.43 -27.71
N GLU A 253 -11.43 -19.73 -28.54
CA GLU A 253 -11.45 -19.89 -30.00
C GLU A 253 -10.16 -19.44 -30.71
N CYS A 254 -9.24 -18.73 -30.05
CA CYS A 254 -8.05 -18.16 -30.70
C CYS A 254 -6.72 -18.59 -30.10
N PHE A 255 -6.74 -19.61 -29.22
CA PHE A 255 -5.58 -19.97 -28.42
C PHE A 255 -4.34 -20.31 -29.26
N GLU A 256 -4.47 -21.07 -30.35
CA GLU A 256 -3.31 -21.50 -31.15
C GLU A 256 -2.67 -20.38 -31.99
N THR A 257 -3.50 -19.56 -32.63
CA THR A 257 -3.04 -18.41 -33.43
C THR A 257 -2.43 -17.33 -32.55
N ASP A 258 -3.05 -17.05 -31.40
CA ASP A 258 -2.56 -16.06 -30.46
C ASP A 258 -1.25 -16.53 -29.81
N ARG A 259 -1.10 -17.85 -29.57
CA ARG A 259 0.13 -18.46 -29.05
C ARG A 259 1.32 -18.25 -29.98
N LYS A 260 1.17 -18.47 -31.29
CA LYS A 260 2.26 -18.24 -32.26
C LYS A 260 2.65 -16.76 -32.33
N LEU A 261 1.67 -15.86 -32.34
CA LEU A 261 1.90 -14.42 -32.35
C LEU A 261 2.66 -13.97 -31.08
N SER A 262 2.21 -14.42 -29.92
CA SER A 262 2.78 -14.03 -28.63
C SER A 262 4.17 -14.61 -28.41
N LEU A 263 4.45 -15.84 -28.89
CA LEU A 263 5.80 -16.42 -28.87
C LEU A 263 6.79 -15.60 -29.71
N ARG A 264 6.37 -15.13 -30.89
CA ARG A 264 7.18 -14.23 -31.74
C ARG A 264 7.40 -12.87 -31.11
N LEU A 265 6.44 -12.38 -30.36
CA LEU A 265 6.57 -11.12 -29.65
C LEU A 265 7.51 -11.26 -28.45
N ALA A 266 7.38 -12.34 -27.68
CA ALA A 266 8.23 -12.66 -26.53
C ALA A 266 9.70 -12.90 -26.93
N SER A 267 9.96 -13.44 -28.13
CA SER A 267 11.34 -13.59 -28.62
C SER A 267 12.05 -12.26 -28.86
N ASN A 268 11.29 -11.19 -29.13
CA ASN A 268 11.83 -9.87 -29.44
C ASN A 268 11.89 -8.94 -28.23
N MET A 269 11.48 -9.42 -27.04
CA MET A 269 11.52 -8.62 -25.82
C MET A 269 12.96 -8.54 -25.27
N VAL A 270 13.46 -7.32 -25.15
CA VAL A 270 14.75 -7.03 -24.48
C VAL A 270 14.68 -7.45 -23.01
N GLU A 271 13.54 -7.19 -22.35
CA GLU A 271 13.31 -7.50 -20.95
C GLU A 271 12.17 -8.48 -20.82
N LYS A 272 12.51 -9.77 -20.74
CA LYS A 272 11.51 -10.85 -20.71
C LYS A 272 10.82 -10.91 -19.35
N PRO A 273 9.50 -11.17 -19.32
CA PRO A 273 8.85 -11.51 -18.07
C PRO A 273 9.38 -12.82 -17.52
N ASN A 274 9.34 -12.96 -16.19
CA ASN A 274 9.83 -14.16 -15.51
C ASN A 274 8.92 -15.36 -15.80
N VAL A 275 7.61 -15.10 -15.88
CA VAL A 275 6.59 -16.12 -16.15
C VAL A 275 5.59 -15.58 -17.17
N ILE A 276 5.16 -16.42 -18.12
CA ILE A 276 4.09 -16.12 -19.06
C ILE A 276 3.00 -17.17 -18.86
N LEU A 277 1.81 -16.71 -18.48
CA LEU A 277 0.64 -17.56 -18.26
C LEU A 277 -0.47 -17.19 -19.25
N TRP A 278 -1.15 -18.21 -19.73
CA TRP A 278 -2.29 -18.08 -20.62
C TRP A 278 -3.54 -18.37 -19.84
N VAL A 279 -4.45 -17.40 -19.81
CA VAL A 279 -5.73 -17.53 -19.12
C VAL A 279 -6.82 -17.17 -20.10
N ASP A 280 -7.75 -18.11 -20.27
CA ASP A 280 -9.00 -17.84 -20.96
C ASP A 280 -9.82 -16.84 -20.12
N GLU A 281 -10.46 -15.85 -20.74
CA GLU A 281 -11.38 -14.96 -20.01
C GLU A 281 -12.49 -15.74 -19.29
N ASN A 282 -12.85 -16.91 -19.80
CA ASN A 282 -13.81 -17.84 -19.19
C ASN A 282 -13.13 -19.02 -18.48
N ALA A 283 -11.86 -18.88 -18.09
CA ALA A 283 -11.11 -19.96 -17.49
C ALA A 283 -11.78 -20.47 -16.21
N SER A 284 -11.76 -21.80 -16.04
CA SER A 284 -12.21 -22.44 -14.81
C SER A 284 -11.43 -21.93 -13.59
N LEU A 285 -12.07 -22.00 -12.41
CA LEU A 285 -11.48 -21.62 -11.12
C LEU A 285 -10.10 -22.26 -10.86
N HIS A 286 -9.87 -23.47 -11.39
CA HIS A 286 -8.58 -24.16 -11.29
C HIS A 286 -7.41 -23.35 -11.87
N LYS A 287 -7.61 -22.63 -12.98
CA LYS A 287 -6.55 -21.82 -13.59
C LYS A 287 -6.16 -20.62 -12.72
N TYR A 288 -7.11 -20.05 -11.99
CA TYR A 288 -6.82 -18.97 -11.03
C TYR A 288 -6.08 -19.48 -9.79
N ARG A 289 -6.32 -20.72 -9.36
CA ARG A 289 -5.49 -21.36 -8.31
C ARG A 289 -4.04 -21.53 -8.76
N GLU A 290 -3.84 -21.97 -10.00
CA GLU A 290 -2.49 -22.06 -10.58
C GLU A 290 -1.80 -20.70 -10.66
N LEU A 291 -2.52 -19.66 -11.11
CA LEU A 291 -2.02 -18.28 -11.07
C LEU A 291 -1.64 -17.86 -9.65
N GLY A 292 -2.45 -18.20 -8.64
CA GLY A 292 -2.15 -17.94 -7.23
C GLY A 292 -0.83 -18.57 -6.78
N LYS A 293 -0.58 -19.84 -7.15
CA LYS A 293 0.69 -20.53 -6.87
C LYS A 293 1.87 -19.85 -7.53
N GLN A 294 1.77 -19.52 -8.81
CA GLN A 294 2.82 -18.83 -9.57
C GLN A 294 3.15 -17.45 -8.99
N VAL A 295 2.12 -16.73 -8.51
CA VAL A 295 2.29 -15.46 -7.79
C VAL A 295 3.08 -15.68 -6.49
N LEU A 296 2.69 -16.67 -5.67
CA LEU A 296 3.38 -16.96 -4.41
C LEU A 296 4.83 -17.39 -4.62
N GLU A 297 5.09 -18.30 -5.56
CA GLU A 297 6.46 -18.73 -5.92
C GLU A 297 7.33 -17.55 -6.34
N SER A 298 6.78 -16.65 -7.16
CA SER A 298 7.46 -15.43 -7.59
C SER A 298 7.73 -14.48 -6.43
N CYS A 299 6.79 -14.33 -5.49
CA CYS A 299 6.94 -13.54 -4.27
C CYS A 299 8.07 -14.07 -3.39
N LEU A 300 8.09 -15.39 -3.14
CA LEU A 300 9.14 -16.07 -2.36
C LEU A 300 10.52 -15.87 -3.00
N LYS A 301 10.61 -16.05 -4.33
CA LYS A 301 11.84 -15.81 -5.08
C LYS A 301 12.33 -14.37 -4.97
N SER A 302 11.42 -13.40 -5.08
CA SER A 302 11.70 -11.96 -4.97
C SER A 302 12.41 -11.63 -3.64
N ARG A 303 11.83 -12.07 -2.52
CA ARG A 303 12.37 -11.78 -1.19
C ARG A 303 13.67 -12.52 -0.90
N ASN A 304 13.78 -13.78 -1.31
CA ASN A 304 15.00 -14.57 -1.13
C ASN A 304 16.20 -13.96 -1.87
N GLN A 305 15.98 -13.40 -3.07
CA GLN A 305 17.03 -12.71 -3.83
C GLN A 305 17.40 -11.36 -3.19
N SER A 306 16.41 -10.61 -2.69
CA SER A 306 16.67 -9.34 -2.01
C SER A 306 17.50 -9.49 -0.74
N ILE A 307 17.36 -10.61 -0.02
CA ILE A 307 18.15 -10.90 1.19
C ILE A 307 19.64 -11.12 0.83
N ARG A 308 19.90 -11.90 -0.22
CA ARG A 308 21.28 -12.24 -0.64
C ARG A 308 22.08 -11.06 -1.17
N ASN A 309 21.41 -10.06 -1.75
CA ASN A 309 22.05 -8.89 -2.34
C ASN A 309 22.30 -7.76 -1.33
N ARG A 310 21.90 -7.90 -0.05
CA ARG A 310 22.27 -6.92 0.97
C ARG A 310 23.72 -7.13 1.36
N ASP A 311 24.57 -6.17 1.04
CA ASP A 311 25.93 -6.12 1.56
C ASP A 311 25.90 -6.25 3.10
N PRO A 312 26.82 -7.03 3.71
CA PRO A 312 26.79 -7.38 5.12
C PRO A 312 26.96 -6.20 6.10
N ILE A 313 27.13 -4.97 5.61
CA ILE A 313 27.40 -3.79 6.45
C ILE A 313 26.12 -3.22 7.08
N ASN A 314 24.92 -3.59 6.60
CA ASN A 314 23.62 -3.16 7.17
C ASN A 314 22.72 -4.35 7.52
N GLN A 315 23.23 -5.29 8.32
CA GLN A 315 22.43 -6.38 8.87
C GLN A 315 21.53 -5.88 10.01
N TYR A 316 20.32 -5.44 9.68
CA TYR A 316 19.21 -5.67 10.62
C TYR A 316 18.92 -7.17 10.63
N PRO A 317 18.73 -7.80 11.79
CA PRO A 317 18.44 -9.23 11.87
C PRO A 317 17.21 -9.54 11.00
N ILE A 318 17.38 -10.49 10.09
CA ILE A 318 16.31 -11.02 9.26
C ILE A 318 15.51 -11.95 10.17
N TRP A 319 14.42 -11.44 10.73
CA TRP A 319 13.48 -12.26 11.49
C TRP A 319 12.63 -13.06 10.51
N ASP A 320 12.98 -14.33 10.31
CA ASP A 320 12.12 -15.32 9.67
C ASP A 320 11.16 -15.91 10.72
N ILE A 321 10.05 -15.21 10.94
CA ILE A 321 9.02 -15.58 11.91
C ILE A 321 8.20 -16.81 11.42
N GLY A 322 8.40 -17.26 10.18
CA GLY A 322 7.72 -18.42 9.62
C GLY A 322 8.09 -19.76 10.28
N GLN A 323 9.21 -19.84 11.00
CA GLN A 323 9.68 -21.08 11.63
C GLN A 323 9.38 -21.23 13.13
N MET A 324 8.70 -20.28 13.79
CA MET A 324 8.49 -20.32 15.25
C MET A 324 7.05 -20.63 15.72
N VAL A 325 6.14 -21.12 14.87
CA VAL A 325 4.74 -21.41 15.27
C VAL A 325 4.29 -22.84 14.95
N LEU A 326 5.21 -23.82 14.95
CA LEU A 326 4.84 -25.25 14.87
C LEU A 326 5.51 -26.14 15.94
N THR A 327 5.93 -25.56 17.06
CA THR A 327 6.26 -26.33 18.28
C THR A 327 5.67 -25.67 19.52
N THR A 328 4.35 -25.76 19.65
CA THR A 328 3.65 -26.00 20.91
C THR A 328 2.44 -26.87 20.64
#